data_AF-A0A1A8FF55-F1
#
_entry.id   AF-A0A1A8FF55-F1
#
_cell.length_a   1.000
_cell.length_b   1.000
_cell.length_c   1.000
_cell.angle_alpha   90.00
_cell.angle_beta   90.00
_cell.angle_gamma   90.00
#
_symmetry.space_group_name_H-M   'P 1'
#
loop_
_entity.id
_entity.type
_entity.pdbx_description
1 polymer ?
#
loop_
_entity_poly.entity_id
_entity_poly.type
_entity_poly.pdbx_seq_one_letter_code
_entity_poly.pdbx_strand_id
1 'polypeptide(L)'
;IHNRRVALGITCVQCTPVQLELLRRAGAMPISSRRCGMITKREAERLCKSFLGAHSPPKLPENFAFDVSHECAWGCRGNFIPARYNSSRAKCIKCSLCNMYFSPNKFIFHSHRTPESKYLQPDAANFNSWRRHLKLTDKKMSEDIHHAWEDVKAM
;
A
#
# COMPACT_ATOMS: atom_id res chain seq x y z
N ILE A 1 17.51 -7.47 -4.82
CA ILE A 1 16.14 -7.18 -5.34
C ILE A 1 15.05 -7.58 -4.34
N HIS A 2 15.06 -8.80 -3.79
CA HIS A 2 13.99 -9.30 -2.88
C HIS A 2 13.65 -8.35 -1.71
N ASN A 3 14.64 -7.95 -0.90
CA ASN A 3 14.39 -7.10 0.27
C ASN A 3 13.78 -5.73 -0.09
N ARG A 4 14.25 -5.13 -1.18
CA ARG A 4 13.72 -3.84 -1.69
C ARG A 4 12.28 -3.98 -2.19
N ARG A 5 11.98 -5.07 -2.90
CA ARG A 5 10.62 -5.39 -3.37
C ARG A 5 9.65 -5.49 -2.17
N VAL A 6 10.06 -6.19 -1.10
CA VAL A 6 9.26 -6.34 0.12
C VAL A 6 9.03 -5.00 0.80
N ALA A 7 10.06 -4.17 0.95
CA ALA A 7 9.95 -2.84 1.56
C ALA A 7 8.96 -1.92 0.81
N LEU A 8 8.96 -1.99 -0.53
CA LEU A 8 8.09 -1.18 -1.40
C LEU A 8 6.67 -1.75 -1.55
N GLY A 9 6.37 -2.91 -0.95
CA GLY A 9 5.06 -3.57 -1.07
C GLY A 9 4.75 -4.09 -2.48
N ILE A 10 5.77 -4.32 -3.30
CA ILE A 10 5.61 -4.79 -4.69
C ILE A 10 5.25 -6.27 -4.70
N THR A 11 4.17 -6.65 -5.38
CA THR A 11 3.70 -8.04 -5.45
C THR A 11 4.03 -8.66 -6.79
N CYS A 12 4.77 -9.77 -6.80
CA CYS A 12 5.05 -10.48 -8.05
C CYS A 12 3.91 -11.44 -8.38
N VAL A 13 3.34 -11.28 -9.57
CA VAL A 13 2.37 -12.21 -10.15
C VAL A 13 3.12 -13.19 -11.05
N GLN A 14 2.90 -14.49 -10.87
CA GLN A 14 3.57 -15.48 -11.70
C GLN A 14 3.02 -15.44 -13.14
N CYS A 15 3.90 -15.49 -14.14
CA CYS A 15 3.50 -15.65 -15.54
C CYS A 15 2.66 -16.92 -15.72
N THR A 16 1.64 -16.84 -16.57
CA THR A 16 1.03 -18.05 -17.13
C THR A 16 2.04 -18.79 -18.02
N PRO A 17 1.86 -20.10 -18.26
CA PRO A 17 2.74 -20.85 -19.16
C PRO A 17 2.85 -20.21 -20.55
N VAL A 18 1.74 -19.70 -21.08
CA VAL A 18 1.69 -19.01 -22.38
C VAL A 18 2.50 -17.71 -22.36
N GLN A 19 2.35 -16.89 -21.31
CA GLN A 19 3.13 -15.65 -21.17
C GLN A 19 4.64 -15.94 -21.05
N LEU A 20 5.02 -16.97 -20.29
CA LEU A 20 6.43 -17.35 -20.15
C LEU A 20 7.03 -17.80 -21.49
N GLU A 21 6.28 -18.54 -22.29
CA GLU A 21 6.71 -18.97 -23.61
C GLU A 21 6.87 -17.80 -24.59
N LEU A 22 5.95 -16.83 -24.57
CA LEU A 22 6.08 -15.59 -25.34
C LEU A 22 7.34 -14.81 -24.97
N LEU A 23 7.64 -14.68 -23.67
CA LEU A 23 8.85 -13.99 -23.19
C LEU A 23 10.14 -14.70 -23.62
N ARG A 24 10.15 -16.04 -23.64
CA ARG A 24 11.31 -16.81 -24.12
C ARG A 24 11.54 -16.60 -25.62
N ARG A 25 10.47 -16.67 -26.42
CA ARG A 25 10.53 -16.44 -27.87
C ARG A 25 10.97 -15.01 -28.22
N ALA A 26 10.59 -14.04 -27.40
CA ALA A 26 11.05 -12.65 -27.52
C ALA A 26 12.48 -12.42 -27.02
N GLY A 27 13.18 -13.44 -26.49
CA GLY A 27 14.52 -13.32 -25.92
C GLY A 27 14.57 -12.59 -24.57
N ALA A 28 13.42 -12.25 -23.99
CA ALA A 28 13.32 -11.55 -22.71
C ALA A 28 13.58 -12.48 -21.50
N MET A 29 13.50 -13.81 -21.69
CA MET A 29 13.80 -14.81 -20.68
C MET A 29 14.58 -16.00 -21.28
N PRO A 30 15.56 -16.59 -20.56
CA PRO A 30 16.24 -17.81 -21.03
C PRO A 30 15.27 -18.98 -21.23
N ILE A 31 15.48 -19.81 -22.26
CA ILE A 31 14.66 -21.00 -22.56
C ILE A 31 14.59 -21.97 -21.37
N SER A 32 15.68 -22.10 -20.61
CA SER A 32 15.76 -22.93 -19.41
C SER A 32 14.95 -22.41 -18.20
N SER A 33 14.47 -21.17 -18.26
CA SER A 33 13.80 -20.52 -17.12
C SER A 33 12.43 -21.14 -16.86
N ARG A 34 12.24 -21.79 -15.72
CA ARG A 34 10.98 -22.47 -15.38
C ARG A 34 9.89 -21.54 -14.84
N ARG A 35 10.26 -20.35 -14.36
CA ARG A 35 9.34 -19.38 -13.75
C ARG A 35 9.77 -17.97 -14.11
N CYS A 36 8.80 -17.08 -14.22
CA CYS A 36 9.00 -15.64 -14.32
C CYS A 36 7.92 -14.95 -13.48
N GLY A 37 8.32 -13.91 -12.73
CA GLY A 37 7.43 -13.07 -11.96
C GLY A 37 7.26 -11.73 -12.68
N MET A 38 6.02 -11.32 -12.88
CA MET A 38 5.66 -10.03 -13.44
C MET A 38 5.34 -9.05 -12.34
N ILE A 39 5.67 -7.80 -12.59
CA ILE A 39 5.26 -6.64 -11.82
C ILE A 39 4.71 -5.62 -12.80
N THR A 40 3.87 -4.72 -12.32
CA THR A 40 3.35 -3.61 -13.12
C THR A 40 4.48 -2.64 -13.50
N LYS A 41 4.29 -1.89 -14.58
CA LYS A 41 5.24 -0.84 -15.01
C LYS A 41 5.59 0.12 -13.86
N ARG A 42 4.58 0.51 -13.08
CA ARG A 42 4.75 1.43 -11.94
C ARG A 42 5.54 0.81 -10.80
N GLU A 43 5.35 -0.47 -10.50
CA GLU A 43 6.19 -1.19 -9.53
C GLU A 43 7.65 -1.25 -10.00
N ALA A 44 7.88 -1.43 -11.31
CA ALA A 44 9.22 -1.37 -11.88
C ALA A 44 9.84 0.03 -11.74
N GLU A 45 9.08 1.11 -12.01
CA GLU A 45 9.54 2.48 -11.81
C GLU A 45 9.91 2.77 -10.35
N ARG A 46 9.07 2.36 -9.38
CA ARG A 46 9.33 2.51 -7.94
C ARG A 46 10.58 1.73 -7.52
N LEU A 47 10.74 0.51 -8.03
CA LEU A 47 11.91 -0.32 -7.78
C LEU A 47 13.19 0.33 -8.32
N CYS A 48 13.17 0.85 -9.55
CA CYS A 48 14.29 1.57 -10.16
C CYS A 48 14.66 2.85 -9.38
N LYS A 49 13.67 3.68 -9.01
CA LYS A 49 13.90 4.90 -8.20
C LYS A 49 14.56 4.59 -6.87
N SER A 50 14.18 3.48 -6.22
CA SER A 50 14.82 3.02 -4.98
C SER A 50 16.31 2.71 -5.18
N PHE A 51 16.70 2.09 -6.30
CA PHE A 51 18.12 1.83 -6.60
C PHE A 51 18.93 3.09 -6.87
N LEU A 52 18.30 4.10 -7.48
CA LEU A 52 18.93 5.37 -7.84
C LEU A 52 18.93 6.41 -6.69
N GLY A 53 18.38 6.07 -5.52
CA GLY A 53 18.28 7.01 -4.39
C GLY A 53 17.30 8.17 -4.61
N ALA A 54 16.50 8.14 -5.68
CA ALA A 54 15.57 9.19 -6.06
C ALA A 54 14.21 9.04 -5.35
N HIS A 55 14.22 8.99 -4.01
CA HIS A 55 13.00 9.01 -3.19
C HIS A 55 12.66 10.44 -2.77
N SER A 56 12.05 11.20 -3.68
CA SER A 56 11.36 12.43 -3.29
C SER A 56 9.96 12.08 -2.75
N PRO A 57 9.54 12.58 -1.59
CA PRO A 57 8.17 12.41 -1.13
C PRO A 57 7.19 13.00 -2.16
N PRO A 58 5.99 12.42 -2.30
CA PRO A 58 5.00 12.92 -3.25
C PRO A 58 4.65 14.38 -2.95
N LYS A 59 4.61 15.22 -3.99
CA LYS A 59 4.25 16.65 -3.90
C LYS A 59 2.73 16.77 -3.72
N LEU A 60 2.26 16.51 -2.51
CA LEU A 60 0.87 16.73 -2.12
C LEU A 60 0.70 18.15 -1.54
N PRO A 61 -0.49 18.77 -1.67
CA PRO A 61 -0.78 20.03 -0.98
C PRO A 61 -0.56 19.93 0.53
N GLU A 62 -0.11 21.02 1.18
CA GLU A 62 0.26 21.03 2.61
C GLU A 62 -0.89 20.60 3.56
N ASN A 63 -2.15 20.79 3.14
CA ASN A 63 -3.35 20.42 3.90
C ASN A 63 -4.08 19.20 3.35
N PHE A 64 -3.43 18.43 2.47
CA PHE A 64 -4.04 17.25 1.88
C PHE A 64 -4.16 16.11 2.91
N ALA A 65 -5.30 15.42 2.89
CA ALA A 65 -5.50 14.19 3.66
C ALA A 65 -6.13 13.12 2.78
N PHE A 66 -5.66 11.88 2.93
CA PHE A 66 -6.30 10.72 2.32
C PHE A 66 -7.44 10.25 3.22
N ASP A 67 -8.63 10.11 2.65
CA ASP A 67 -9.72 9.40 3.29
C ASP A 67 -9.42 7.91 3.27
N VAL A 68 -9.20 7.35 4.45
CA VAL A 68 -8.79 5.95 4.64
C VAL A 68 -9.76 5.19 5.51
N SER A 69 -9.88 3.90 5.24
CA SER A 69 -10.64 2.97 6.06
C SER A 69 -9.95 1.61 6.16
N HIS A 70 -10.25 0.89 7.23
CA HIS A 70 -9.93 -0.53 7.37
C HIS A 70 -11.16 -1.31 7.82
N GLU A 71 -11.12 -2.61 7.55
CA GLU A 71 -12.22 -3.54 7.84
C GLU A 71 -11.91 -4.47 9.02
N CYS A 72 -10.70 -4.40 9.60
CA CYS A 72 -10.33 -5.21 10.78
C CYS A 72 -11.25 -4.96 11.99
N ALA A 73 -11.60 -6.03 12.72
CA ALA A 73 -12.55 -6.00 13.83
C ALA A 73 -13.90 -5.41 13.39
N TRP A 74 -14.33 -4.27 13.93
CA TRP A 74 -15.57 -3.59 13.53
C TRP A 74 -15.36 -2.54 12.42
N GLY A 75 -14.13 -2.42 11.93
CA GLY A 75 -13.74 -1.39 10.98
C GLY A 75 -13.62 0.01 11.59
N CYS A 76 -12.98 0.90 10.83
CA CYS A 76 -12.88 2.32 11.17
C CYS A 76 -12.60 3.15 9.91
N ARG A 77 -13.01 4.42 9.95
CA ARG A 77 -12.68 5.45 8.95
C ARG A 77 -11.89 6.58 9.59
N GLY A 78 -10.95 7.14 8.85
CA GLY A 78 -10.14 8.26 9.29
C GLY A 78 -9.52 9.03 8.13
N ASN A 79 -8.83 10.11 8.46
CA ASN A 79 -8.09 10.93 7.51
C ASN A 79 -6.59 10.76 7.78
N PHE A 80 -5.85 10.24 6.81
CA PHE A 80 -4.39 10.12 6.87
C PHE A 80 -3.76 11.41 6.35
N ILE A 81 -2.94 12.06 7.18
CA ILE A 81 -2.30 13.34 6.89
C ILE A 81 -0.82 13.09 6.55
N PRO A 82 -0.42 13.12 5.27
CA PRO A 82 0.94 12.74 4.84
C PRO A 82 2.02 13.65 5.41
N ALA A 83 1.75 14.95 5.53
CA ALA A 83 2.67 15.92 6.13
C ALA A 83 3.10 15.56 7.57
N ARG A 84 2.29 14.76 8.29
CA ARG A 84 2.62 14.28 9.64
C ARG A 84 3.34 12.93 9.66
N TYR A 85 3.41 12.20 8.55
CA TYR A 85 4.00 10.86 8.50
C TYR A 85 5.52 10.91 8.29
N ASN A 86 6.22 11.41 9.30
CA ASN A 86 7.69 11.51 9.31
C ASN A 86 8.40 10.32 9.96
N SER A 87 7.65 9.40 10.58
CA SER A 87 8.17 8.20 11.21
C SER A 87 7.07 7.14 11.32
N SER A 88 7.46 5.87 11.44
CA SER A 88 6.52 4.74 11.57
C SER A 88 5.58 4.84 12.77
N ARG A 89 5.95 5.63 13.79
CA ARG A 89 5.17 5.88 15.02
C ARG A 89 4.40 7.20 14.99
N ALA A 90 4.54 8.01 13.93
CA ALA A 90 3.87 9.29 13.84
C ALA A 90 2.35 9.12 13.89
N LYS A 91 1.66 9.94 14.69
CA LYS A 91 0.20 9.94 14.80
C LYS A 91 -0.43 10.73 13.65
N CYS A 92 -0.38 10.16 12.45
CA CYS A 92 -0.78 10.82 11.21
C CYS A 92 -2.22 10.52 10.77
N ILE A 93 -2.94 9.62 11.44
CA ILE A 93 -4.33 9.28 11.09
C ILE A 93 -5.29 9.83 12.14
N LYS A 94 -6.23 10.68 11.74
CA LYS A 94 -7.31 11.17 12.60
C LYS A 94 -8.54 10.27 12.42
N CYS A 95 -9.04 9.66 13.49
CA CYS A 95 -10.29 8.89 13.43
C CYS A 95 -11.50 9.82 13.20
N SER A 96 -12.39 9.46 12.28
CA SER A 96 -13.58 10.27 11.96
C SER A 96 -14.65 10.24 13.07
N LEU A 97 -14.60 9.26 13.98
CA LEU A 97 -15.59 9.09 15.05
C LEU A 97 -15.14 9.72 16.37
N CYS A 98 -13.95 9.36 16.87
CA CYS A 98 -13.46 9.87 18.15
C CYS A 98 -12.51 11.08 18.03
N ASN A 99 -12.17 11.52 16.81
CA ASN A 99 -11.23 12.62 16.54
C ASN A 99 -9.79 12.42 17.09
N MET A 100 -9.49 11.27 17.69
CA MET A 100 -8.16 10.94 18.20
C MET A 100 -7.20 10.61 17.06
N TYR A 101 -5.91 10.89 17.29
CA TYR A 101 -4.85 10.61 16.34
C TYR A 101 -4.11 9.32 16.65
N PHE A 102 -3.87 8.51 15.62
CA PHE A 102 -3.22 7.21 15.69
C PHE A 102 -2.08 7.10 14.67
N SER A 103 -1.08 6.28 15.00
CA SER A 103 -0.10 5.82 14.01
C SER A 103 -0.74 4.75 13.12
N PRO A 104 -0.25 4.52 11.89
CA PRO A 104 -0.89 3.60 10.96
C PRO A 104 -1.09 2.19 11.52
N ASN A 105 -0.07 1.64 12.19
CA ASN A 105 -0.17 0.33 12.85
C ASN A 105 -1.11 0.31 14.07
N LYS A 106 -1.32 1.42 14.77
CA LYS A 106 -2.29 1.47 15.87
C LYS A 106 -3.71 1.64 15.36
N PHE A 107 -3.87 2.36 14.25
CA PHE A 107 -5.18 2.64 13.68
C PHE A 107 -5.90 1.36 13.23
N ILE A 108 -5.20 0.37 12.65
CA ILE A 108 -5.81 -0.90 12.23
C ILE A 108 -6.35 -1.77 13.38
N PHE A 109 -6.01 -1.47 14.64
CA PHE A 109 -6.56 -2.11 15.84
C PHE A 109 -7.57 -1.21 16.57
N HIS A 110 -7.84 -0.03 16.05
CA HIS A 110 -8.80 0.91 16.59
C HIS A 110 -10.10 0.79 15.78
N SER A 111 -11.18 0.36 16.42
CA SER A 111 -12.47 0.17 15.74
C SER A 111 -13.62 0.70 16.57
N HIS A 112 -14.71 1.07 15.90
CA HIS A 112 -15.96 1.48 16.53
C HIS A 112 -17.10 0.62 16.00
N ARG A 113 -18.00 0.20 16.90
CA ARG A 113 -19.18 -0.57 16.52
C ARG A 113 -20.27 0.40 16.03
N THR A 114 -20.63 0.31 14.76
CA THR A 114 -21.78 1.02 14.15
C THR A 114 -22.90 0.03 13.84
N PRO A 115 -24.14 0.49 13.62
CA PRO A 115 -25.26 -0.40 13.25
C PRO A 115 -24.99 -1.23 11.99
N GLU A 116 -24.21 -0.70 11.05
CA GLU A 116 -23.84 -1.34 9.77
C GLU A 116 -22.55 -2.17 9.87
N SER A 117 -21.87 -2.13 11.01
CA SER A 117 -20.56 -2.77 11.17
C SER A 117 -20.67 -4.29 11.24
N LYS A 118 -19.88 -4.98 10.41
CA LYS A 118 -19.71 -6.43 10.44
C LYS A 118 -18.36 -6.76 11.06
N TYR A 119 -18.36 -7.64 12.07
CA TYR A 119 -17.11 -8.10 12.66
C TYR A 119 -16.32 -8.94 11.66
N LEU A 120 -15.06 -8.57 11.45
CA LEU A 120 -14.11 -9.30 10.61
C LEU A 120 -12.87 -9.62 11.43
N GLN A 121 -12.57 -10.92 11.53
CA GLN A 121 -11.36 -11.38 12.17
C GLN A 121 -10.13 -10.92 11.34
N PRO A 122 -9.15 -10.23 11.95
CA PRO A 122 -7.94 -9.85 11.24
C PRO A 122 -7.14 -11.09 10.83
N ASP A 123 -6.79 -11.25 9.54
CA ASP A 123 -5.88 -12.30 9.09
C ASP A 123 -4.45 -11.97 9.55
N ALA A 124 -3.98 -12.66 10.59
CA ALA A 124 -2.62 -12.55 11.14
C ALA A 124 -2.06 -11.11 11.23
N ALA A 125 -2.33 -10.48 12.38
CA ALA A 125 -1.80 -9.21 12.83
C ALA A 125 -0.26 -9.21 12.99
N ASN A 126 0.49 -9.27 11.89
CA ASN A 126 1.87 -8.80 11.91
C ASN A 126 1.83 -7.29 12.18
N PHE A 127 2.61 -6.83 13.17
CA PHE A 127 2.70 -5.45 13.65
C PHE A 127 3.10 -4.42 12.59
N ASN A 128 3.28 -4.82 11.33
CA ASN A 128 3.56 -3.94 10.19
C ASN A 128 2.64 -4.16 8.98
N SER A 129 1.50 -4.82 9.17
CA SER A 129 0.55 -5.13 8.09
C SER A 129 -0.39 -3.99 7.71
N TRP A 130 -0.29 -2.81 8.33
CA TRP A 130 -1.24 -1.70 8.08
C TRP A 130 -1.40 -1.36 6.60
N ARG A 131 -0.32 -1.47 5.81
CA ARG A 131 -0.31 -1.22 4.36
C ARG A 131 -1.30 -2.10 3.57
N ARG A 132 -1.58 -3.32 4.08
CA ARG A 132 -2.52 -4.28 3.49
C ARG A 132 -3.97 -4.03 3.91
N HIS A 133 -4.18 -3.57 5.14
CA HIS A 133 -5.52 -3.38 5.70
C HIS A 133 -6.09 -1.98 5.47
N LEU A 134 -5.22 -0.98 5.29
CA LEU A 134 -5.62 0.41 5.12
C LEU A 134 -5.82 0.74 3.63
N LYS A 135 -7.07 1.02 3.27
CA LYS A 135 -7.54 1.30 1.91
C LYS A 135 -8.05 2.73 1.83
N LEU A 136 -8.07 3.32 0.63
CA LEU A 136 -8.79 4.58 0.39
C LEU A 136 -10.29 4.31 0.45
N THR A 137 -11.04 5.19 1.12
CA THR A 137 -12.48 5.00 1.31
C THR A 137 -13.26 5.23 0.01
N ASP A 138 -12.84 6.18 -0.82
CA ASP A 138 -13.43 6.40 -2.13
C ASP A 138 -12.59 5.71 -3.23
N LYS A 139 -13.25 4.85 -4.02
CA LYS A 139 -12.65 4.17 -5.17
C LYS A 139 -12.76 4.98 -6.47
N LYS A 140 -13.47 6.10 -6.47
CA LYS A 140 -13.62 7.01 -7.62
C LYS A 140 -12.55 8.11 -7.66
N MET A 141 -11.56 8.09 -6.76
CA MET A 141 -10.45 9.01 -6.79
C MET A 141 -9.60 8.80 -8.06
N SER A 142 -8.97 9.88 -8.54
CA SER A 142 -8.13 9.81 -9.74
C SER A 142 -6.95 8.86 -9.53
N GLU A 143 -6.46 8.27 -10.63
CA GLU A 143 -5.27 7.41 -10.65
C GLU A 143 -4.08 8.08 -9.95
N ASP A 144 -3.90 9.39 -10.10
CA ASP A 144 -2.82 10.14 -9.46
C ASP A 144 -2.87 10.11 -7.93
N ILE A 145 -4.07 10.11 -7.33
CA ILE A 145 -4.22 10.05 -5.89
C ILE A 145 -4.02 8.63 -5.38
N HIS A 146 -4.51 7.63 -6.11
CA HIS A 146 -4.17 6.22 -5.84
C HIS A 146 -2.66 6.01 -5.91
N HIS A 147 -2.00 6.67 -6.86
CA HIS A 147 -0.55 6.65 -6.97
C HIS A 147 0.13 7.28 -5.76
N ALA A 148 -0.24 8.51 -5.41
CA ALA A 148 0.31 9.17 -4.24
C ALA A 148 0.13 8.36 -2.95
N TRP A 149 -1.01 7.68 -2.80
CA TRP A 149 -1.28 6.82 -1.65
C TRP A 149 -0.31 5.63 -1.56
N GLU A 150 -0.06 4.95 -2.67
CA GLU A 150 0.89 3.84 -2.72
C GLU A 150 2.35 4.29 -2.55
N ASP A 151 2.67 5.53 -2.92
CA ASP A 151 4.00 6.11 -2.66
C ASP A 151 4.16 6.46 -1.17
N VAL A 152 3.12 6.98 -0.52
CA VAL A 152 3.11 7.20 0.94
C VAL A 152 3.25 5.89 1.71
N LYS A 153 2.62 4.81 1.25
CA LYS A 153 2.87 3.47 1.83
C LYS A 153 4.31 3.00 1.61
N ALA A 154 5.01 3.44 0.57
CA ALA A 154 6.37 2.99 0.27
C ALA A 154 7.46 3.67 1.11
N MET A 155 7.12 4.79 1.78
CA MET A 155 7.99 5.49 2.73
C MET A 155 8.17 4.67 4.02
#